data_AF-B5VTD3-F1
#
_entry.id   AF-B5VTD3-F1
#
_cell.length_a   1.000
_cell.length_b   1.000
_cell.length_c   1.000
_cell.angle_alpha   90.00
_cell.angle_beta   90.00
_cell.angle_gamma   90.00
#
_symmetry.space_group_name_H-M   'P 1'
#
loop_
_entity.id
_entity.type
_entity.pdbx_description
1 polymer ?
#
loop_
_entity_poly.entity_id
_entity_poly.type
_entity_poly.pdbx_seq_one_letter_code
_entity_poly.pdbx_strand_id
1 'polypeptide(L)'
;SLKEQVIIPSILLRPHPALKRQVPHLEHNGRFFPVKVTHEVIAPATVVYSSEDLLKSPQVNTAEFPPDTFIIGNHSDELTCWIPLLGHPYMVIPCCSHNFSGQRVRFNVRKRSPRSNEIKNQNNSKSTYSGLVDHVEYISSRVGWKVEKEMLRIPSTRNAAIIGVENATLKHFPTQAVYDMIWEDGGAEGWIQNTMSLLKRNPRNH
;
A
#
# COMPACT_ATOMS: atom_id res chain seq x y z
N SER A 1 7.43 -22.59 11.85
CA SER A 1 6.31 -21.80 12.39
C SER A 1 6.11 -20.60 11.49
N LEU A 2 4.88 -20.28 11.10
CA LEU A 2 4.56 -19.06 10.35
C LEU A 2 4.80 -17.86 11.27
N LYS A 3 5.58 -16.87 10.80
CA LYS A 3 5.80 -15.63 11.55
C LYS A 3 4.63 -14.69 11.28
N GLU A 4 3.87 -14.36 12.31
CA GLU A 4 2.91 -13.27 12.25
C GLU A 4 3.67 -11.94 12.29
N GLN A 5 3.58 -11.19 11.20
CA GLN A 5 4.20 -9.87 11.06
C GLN A 5 3.17 -8.87 10.56
N VAL A 6 3.33 -7.61 10.96
CA VAL A 6 2.63 -6.49 10.34
C VAL A 6 3.50 -5.87 9.24
N ILE A 7 2.86 -5.35 8.20
CA ILE A 7 3.57 -4.71 7.08
C ILE A 7 3.54 -3.19 7.25
N ILE A 8 4.72 -2.57 7.26
CA ILE A 8 4.91 -1.12 7.25
C ILE A 8 5.82 -0.80 6.07
N PRO A 9 5.30 -0.33 4.91
CA PRO A 9 6.13 -0.05 3.74
C PRO A 9 7.35 0.81 4.09
N SER A 10 8.54 0.39 3.65
CA SER A 10 9.82 0.99 4.02
C SER A 10 9.87 2.50 3.77
N ILE A 11 9.16 2.99 2.75
CA ILE A 11 9.02 4.42 2.42
C ILE A 11 8.52 5.30 3.59
N LEU A 12 7.83 4.69 4.57
CA LEU A 12 7.34 5.38 5.76
C LEU A 12 8.38 5.50 6.88
N LEU A 13 9.44 4.68 6.85
CA LEU A 13 10.45 4.56 7.90
C LEU A 13 11.84 5.01 7.44
N ARG A 14 12.17 4.78 6.16
CA ARG A 14 13.47 5.10 5.55
C ARG A 14 13.57 6.58 5.18
N PRO A 15 14.79 7.14 5.08
CA PRO A 15 14.98 8.51 4.60
C PRO A 15 14.54 8.64 3.15
N HIS A 16 14.16 9.85 2.76
CA HIS A 16 13.95 10.16 1.36
C HIS A 16 15.24 9.94 0.54
N PRO A 17 15.20 9.41 -0.70
CA PRO A 17 16.38 9.14 -1.52
C PRO A 17 17.30 10.36 -1.72
N ALA A 18 16.74 11.57 -1.78
CA ALA A 18 17.53 12.80 -1.85
C ALA A 18 18.39 13.00 -0.59
N LEU A 19 17.82 12.76 0.60
CA LEU A 19 18.53 12.87 1.87
C LEU A 19 19.54 11.73 2.04
N LYS A 20 19.17 10.49 1.66
CA LYS A 20 20.07 9.32 1.70
C LYS A 20 21.32 9.52 0.83
N ARG A 21 21.19 10.18 -0.33
CA ARG A 21 22.35 10.54 -1.18
C ARG A 21 23.31 11.51 -0.51
N GLN A 22 22.80 12.46 0.27
CA GLN A 22 23.62 13.44 1.01
C GLN A 22 24.21 12.84 2.28
N VAL A 23 23.47 11.95 2.95
CA VAL A 23 23.84 11.33 4.22
C VAL A 23 23.71 9.79 4.10
N PRO A 24 24.69 9.09 3.49
CA PRO A 24 24.56 7.67 3.16
C PRO A 24 24.42 6.74 4.37
N HIS A 25 24.91 7.16 5.55
CA HIS A 25 24.81 6.37 6.79
C HIS A 25 23.46 6.50 7.50
N LEU A 26 22.59 7.41 7.06
CA LEU A 26 21.27 7.58 7.67
C LEU A 26 20.35 6.43 7.25
N GLU A 27 19.87 5.63 8.20
CA GLU A 27 19.06 4.42 7.91
C GLU A 27 17.55 4.63 8.06
N HIS A 28 17.13 5.69 8.73
CA HIS A 28 15.73 6.01 9.02
C HIS A 28 15.44 7.51 8.92
N ASN A 29 14.17 7.86 8.75
CA ASN A 29 13.72 9.26 8.65
C ASN A 29 13.58 9.98 10.01
N GLY A 30 13.85 9.30 11.13
CA GLY A 30 13.87 9.93 12.46
C GLY A 30 12.50 10.30 13.01
N ARG A 31 11.42 9.77 12.43
CA ARG A 31 10.05 10.02 12.89
C ARG A 31 9.73 9.21 14.15
N PHE A 32 8.80 9.76 14.92
CA PHE A 32 8.21 9.12 16.10
C PHE A 32 6.71 8.97 15.91
N PHE A 33 6.17 7.85 16.35
CA PHE A 33 4.78 7.45 16.14
C PHE A 33 4.11 7.17 17.49
N PRO A 34 3.37 8.14 18.06
CA PRO A 34 2.64 7.93 19.30
C PRO A 34 1.43 7.02 19.06
N VAL A 35 1.30 5.97 19.85
CA VAL A 35 0.21 5.01 19.82
C VAL A 35 -0.40 4.91 21.21
N LYS A 36 -1.71 5.21 21.30
CA LYS A 36 -2.44 5.07 22.56
C LYS A 36 -2.57 3.60 22.95
N VAL A 37 -2.29 3.30 24.20
CA VAL A 37 -2.50 2.00 24.84
C VAL A 37 -3.56 2.20 25.92
N THR A 38 -4.69 1.51 25.75
CA THR A 38 -5.85 1.61 26.65
C THR A 38 -6.00 0.41 27.56
N HIS A 39 -5.29 -0.69 27.29
CA HIS A 39 -5.35 -1.91 28.09
C HIS A 39 -4.16 -1.98 29.05
N GLU A 40 -4.39 -2.49 30.25
CA GLU A 40 -3.39 -2.83 31.29
C GLU A 40 -2.77 -1.65 32.09
N VAL A 41 -3.30 -0.44 31.96
CA VAL A 41 -2.86 0.73 32.74
C VAL A 41 -4.04 1.45 33.39
N ILE A 42 -3.80 2.01 34.59
CA ILE A 42 -4.79 2.75 35.40
C ILE A 42 -5.30 4.02 34.68
N ALA A 43 -4.54 4.53 33.71
CA ALA A 43 -4.87 5.67 32.86
C ALA A 43 -4.36 5.46 31.42
N PRO A 44 -4.87 6.20 30.41
CA PRO A 44 -4.39 6.09 29.04
C PRO A 44 -2.89 6.35 28.95
N ALA A 45 -2.11 5.35 28.54
CA ALA A 45 -0.69 5.51 28.27
C ALA A 45 -0.45 5.73 26.77
N THR A 46 0.59 6.46 26.42
CA THR A 46 1.04 6.61 25.03
C THR A 46 2.40 5.94 24.89
N VAL A 47 2.46 4.89 24.08
CA VAL A 47 3.73 4.28 23.67
C VAL A 47 4.18 4.97 22.41
N VAL A 48 5.44 5.40 22.37
CA VAL A 48 6.02 6.07 21.20
C VAL A 48 6.99 5.10 20.55
N TYR A 49 6.76 4.79 19.28
CA TYR A 49 7.68 3.99 18.46
C TYR A 49 8.51 4.93 17.59
N SER A 50 9.84 4.77 17.57
CA SER A 50 10.66 5.46 16.57
C SER A 50 10.73 4.67 15.26
N SER A 51 11.05 5.34 14.14
CA SER A 51 11.35 4.64 12.88
C SER A 51 12.47 3.62 13.04
N GLU A 52 13.48 3.91 13.87
CA GLU A 52 14.58 3.00 14.15
C GLU A 52 14.10 1.71 14.85
N ASP A 53 13.24 1.85 15.86
CA ASP A 53 12.68 0.70 16.59
C ASP A 53 11.85 -0.20 15.66
N LEU A 54 11.03 0.42 14.81
CA LEU A 54 10.18 -0.32 13.87
C LEU A 54 11.01 -1.06 12.81
N LEU A 55 12.10 -0.47 12.31
CA LEU A 55 13.01 -1.13 11.37
C LEU A 55 13.75 -2.33 11.99
N LYS A 56 14.03 -2.29 13.30
CA LYS A 56 14.72 -3.37 14.02
C LYS A 56 13.77 -4.44 14.54
N SER A 57 12.47 -4.19 14.54
CA SER A 57 11.48 -5.10 15.11
C SER A 57 11.28 -6.36 14.27
N PRO A 58 11.38 -7.57 14.84
CA PRO A 58 11.10 -8.81 14.10
C PRO A 58 9.61 -8.98 13.76
N GLN A 59 8.72 -8.18 14.36
CA GLN A 59 7.28 -8.19 14.09
C GLN A 59 6.89 -7.27 12.93
N VAL A 60 7.80 -6.42 12.46
CA VAL A 60 7.56 -5.49 11.36
C VAL A 60 8.24 -6.01 10.10
N ASN A 61 7.49 -6.08 9.01
CA ASN A 61 7.99 -6.35 7.68
C ASN A 61 7.93 -5.05 6.86
N THR A 62 9.07 -4.61 6.34
CA THR A 62 9.16 -3.35 5.58
C THR A 62 8.79 -3.48 4.10
N ALA A 63 8.44 -4.70 3.68
CA ALA A 63 8.23 -5.09 2.29
C ALA A 63 9.46 -4.85 1.38
N GLU A 64 10.66 -4.86 1.97
CA GLU A 64 11.94 -4.88 1.25
C GLU A 64 12.30 -6.35 0.97
N PHE A 65 11.79 -6.90 -0.13
CA PHE A 65 12.03 -8.30 -0.48
C PHE A 65 13.31 -8.46 -1.33
N PRO A 66 13.91 -9.67 -1.41
CA PRO A 66 15.04 -9.92 -2.29
C PRO A 66 14.75 -9.60 -3.76
N PRO A 67 15.79 -9.40 -4.59
CA PRO A 67 15.64 -9.37 -6.04
C PRO A 67 14.88 -10.60 -6.55
N ASP A 68 14.24 -10.46 -7.71
CA ASP A 68 13.44 -11.52 -8.34
C ASP A 68 12.20 -11.99 -7.55
N THR A 69 11.75 -11.19 -6.58
CA THR A 69 10.47 -11.42 -5.88
C THR A 69 9.29 -10.99 -6.74
N PHE A 70 8.26 -11.83 -6.80
CA PHE A 70 6.94 -11.50 -7.33
C PHE A 70 5.89 -11.48 -6.21
N ILE A 71 5.15 -10.37 -6.07
CA ILE A 71 4.15 -10.19 -5.01
C ILE A 71 2.76 -10.61 -5.49
N ILE A 72 2.09 -11.48 -4.74
CA ILE A 72 0.67 -11.81 -4.98
C ILE A 72 -0.17 -11.26 -3.83
N GLY A 73 -0.89 -10.18 -4.11
CA GLY A 73 -1.90 -9.60 -3.21
C GLY A 73 -3.24 -10.30 -3.36
N ASN A 74 -3.42 -11.41 -2.66
CA ASN A 74 -4.72 -12.05 -2.50
C ASN A 74 -5.33 -11.64 -1.15
N HIS A 75 -6.53 -11.07 -1.16
CA HIS A 75 -7.19 -10.56 0.05
C HIS A 75 -6.29 -9.59 0.85
N SER A 76 -5.55 -8.73 0.16
CA SER A 76 -4.55 -7.83 0.77
C SER A 76 -5.14 -6.65 1.54
N ASP A 77 -6.47 -6.52 1.59
CA ASP A 77 -7.23 -5.50 2.31
C ASP A 77 -6.62 -4.09 2.21
N GLU A 78 -6.10 -3.55 3.32
CA GLU A 78 -5.50 -2.21 3.42
C GLU A 78 -4.25 -2.04 2.55
N LEU A 79 -3.54 -3.14 2.22
CA LEU A 79 -2.34 -3.12 1.37
C LEU A 79 -2.65 -3.07 -0.14
N THR A 80 -3.91 -3.19 -0.54
CA THR A 80 -4.31 -3.25 -1.96
C THR A 80 -3.70 -2.10 -2.79
N CYS A 81 -3.80 -0.87 -2.29
CA CYS A 81 -3.24 0.31 -2.98
C CYS A 81 -1.72 0.43 -2.80
N TRP A 82 -1.15 -0.17 -1.75
CA TRP A 82 0.28 -0.14 -1.47
C TRP A 82 1.09 -1.06 -2.38
N ILE A 83 0.54 -2.21 -2.80
CA ILE A 83 1.29 -3.23 -3.54
C ILE A 83 2.04 -2.68 -4.78
N PRO A 84 1.44 -1.86 -5.66
CA PRO A 84 2.16 -1.28 -6.80
C PRO A 84 3.32 -0.35 -6.42
N LEU A 85 3.35 0.15 -5.18
CA LEU A 85 4.36 1.06 -4.64
C LEU A 85 5.53 0.33 -3.93
N LEU A 86 5.52 -1.01 -3.89
CA LEU A 86 6.53 -1.79 -3.18
C LEU A 86 7.80 -2.07 -4.00
N GLY A 87 7.81 -1.70 -5.28
CA GLY A 87 9.02 -1.85 -6.13
C GLY A 87 9.34 -3.29 -6.50
N HIS A 88 8.34 -4.16 -6.60
CA HIS A 88 8.46 -5.53 -7.07
C HIS A 88 7.39 -5.83 -8.12
N PRO A 89 7.67 -6.67 -9.13
CA PRO A 89 6.62 -7.24 -9.97
C PRO A 89 5.50 -7.84 -9.13
N TYR A 90 4.25 -7.65 -9.54
CA TYR A 90 3.12 -8.04 -8.72
C TYR A 90 1.88 -8.43 -9.53
N MET A 91 1.01 -9.16 -8.84
CA MET A 91 -0.41 -9.28 -9.14
C MET A 91 -1.18 -8.93 -7.87
N VAL A 92 -2.18 -8.05 -7.98
CA VAL A 92 -3.11 -7.77 -6.87
C VAL A 92 -4.55 -7.99 -7.34
N ILE A 93 -5.34 -8.64 -6.49
CA ILE A 93 -6.79 -8.79 -6.68
C ILE A 93 -7.46 -7.79 -5.73
N PRO A 94 -7.90 -6.61 -6.22
CA PRO A 94 -8.41 -5.58 -5.32
C PRO A 94 -9.64 -6.08 -4.57
N CYS A 95 -9.59 -6.05 -3.24
CA CYS A 95 -10.71 -6.52 -2.41
C CYS A 95 -11.40 -5.37 -1.68
N CYS A 96 -10.67 -4.57 -0.92
CA CYS A 96 -11.24 -3.55 -0.03
C CYS A 96 -10.73 -2.15 -0.35
N SER A 97 -11.62 -1.16 -0.34
CA SER A 97 -11.28 0.22 -0.67
C SER A 97 -10.74 0.96 0.55
N HIS A 98 -9.41 0.98 0.68
CA HIS A 98 -8.68 1.76 1.67
C HIS A 98 -7.70 2.73 1.00
N ASN A 99 -7.50 3.90 1.60
CA ASN A 99 -6.44 4.82 1.21
C ASN A 99 -5.10 4.42 1.85
N PHE A 100 -4.03 5.18 1.59
CA PHE A 100 -2.70 4.90 2.14
C PHE A 100 -2.60 5.06 3.67
N SER A 101 -3.57 5.70 4.32
CA SER A 101 -3.71 5.73 5.79
C SER A 101 -4.38 4.48 6.38
N GLY A 102 -4.87 3.57 5.53
CA GLY A 102 -5.65 2.40 5.94
C GLY A 102 -7.13 2.71 6.23
N GLN A 103 -7.58 3.94 5.97
CA GLN A 103 -8.97 4.33 6.19
C GLN A 103 -9.84 3.88 5.01
N ARG A 104 -11.06 3.44 5.32
CA ARG A 104 -12.05 3.08 4.29
C ARG A 104 -12.44 4.31 3.50
N VAL A 105 -12.37 4.22 2.18
CA VAL A 105 -12.74 5.29 1.25
C VAL A 105 -13.55 4.75 0.07
N ARG A 106 -14.23 5.65 -0.65
CA ARG A 106 -14.89 5.31 -1.91
C ARG A 106 -14.18 6.00 -3.05
N PHE A 107 -13.53 5.22 -3.91
CA PHE A 107 -12.90 5.73 -5.11
C PHE A 107 -13.94 5.98 -6.19
N ASN A 108 -13.83 7.14 -6.85
CA ASN A 108 -14.60 7.46 -8.04
C ASN A 108 -13.82 6.99 -9.27
N VAL A 109 -14.52 6.40 -10.23
CA VAL A 109 -13.88 6.01 -11.49
C VAL A 109 -13.46 7.26 -12.27
N ARG A 110 -12.22 7.28 -12.71
CA ARG A 110 -11.63 8.39 -13.46
C ARG A 110 -12.24 8.46 -14.86
N LYS A 111 -12.52 9.66 -15.35
CA LYS A 111 -12.97 9.87 -16.73
C LYS A 111 -11.75 9.72 -17.65
N ARG A 112 -11.62 8.59 -18.35
CA ARG A 112 -10.61 8.45 -19.42
C ARG A 112 -10.91 9.47 -20.53
N SER A 113 -9.89 10.16 -21.04
CA SER A 113 -10.01 11.13 -22.13
C SER A 113 -10.70 10.51 -23.37
N PRO A 114 -11.49 11.26 -24.17
CA PRO A 114 -12.42 10.70 -25.15
C PRO A 114 -11.77 10.22 -26.46
N ARG A 115 -10.55 9.68 -26.45
CA ARG A 115 -9.87 9.18 -27.66
C ARG A 115 -10.24 7.74 -28.05
N SER A 116 -11.02 7.04 -27.23
CA SER A 116 -11.64 5.78 -27.61
C SER A 116 -13.09 6.03 -27.98
N ASN A 117 -13.41 5.91 -29.28
CA ASN A 117 -14.77 5.82 -29.81
C ASN A 117 -15.44 4.50 -29.36
N GLU A 118 -15.53 4.28 -28.05
CA GLU A 118 -16.39 3.25 -27.50
C GLU A 118 -17.75 3.87 -27.21
N ILE A 119 -18.75 3.24 -27.82
CA ILE A 119 -20.15 3.64 -27.86
C ILE A 119 -20.63 4.07 -26.47
N LYS A 120 -21.04 5.33 -26.38
CA LYS A 120 -21.72 5.93 -25.23
C LYS A 120 -23.01 5.16 -24.94
N ASN A 121 -22.97 4.20 -24.03
CA ASN A 121 -24.14 3.85 -23.23
C ASN A 121 -24.10 4.63 -21.92
N GLN A 122 -25.05 5.57 -21.85
CA GLN A 122 -25.38 6.43 -20.73
C GLN A 122 -25.79 5.60 -19.49
N ASN A 123 -25.70 6.23 -18.32
CA ASN A 123 -26.29 5.82 -17.03
C ASN A 123 -25.72 4.57 -16.34
N ASN A 124 -24.51 4.66 -15.79
CA ASN A 124 -24.13 3.71 -14.74
C ASN A 124 -23.37 4.41 -13.61
N SER A 125 -23.99 4.47 -12.44
CA SER A 125 -23.29 4.72 -11.18
C SER A 125 -22.25 3.61 -11.01
N LYS A 126 -21.04 3.82 -11.51
CA LYS A 126 -19.99 2.81 -11.51
C LYS A 126 -19.78 2.32 -10.06
N SER A 127 -19.77 0.99 -9.88
CA SER A 127 -19.76 0.37 -8.55
C SER A 127 -18.52 0.78 -7.75
N THR A 128 -18.61 0.80 -6.42
CA THR A 128 -17.46 1.07 -5.54
C THR A 128 -16.25 0.19 -5.87
N TYR A 129 -16.51 -1.07 -6.24
CA TYR A 129 -15.48 -2.00 -6.68
C TYR A 129 -14.81 -1.57 -7.98
N SER A 130 -15.58 -1.15 -9.00
CA SER A 130 -14.99 -0.63 -10.24
C SER A 130 -14.15 0.63 -10.02
N GLY A 131 -14.54 1.48 -9.06
CA GLY A 131 -13.73 2.61 -8.60
C GLY A 131 -12.40 2.20 -8.01
N LEU A 132 -12.40 1.17 -7.15
CA LEU A 132 -11.17 0.61 -6.58
C LEU A 132 -10.26 0.04 -7.68
N VAL A 133 -10.79 -0.77 -8.59
CA VAL A 133 -10.00 -1.39 -9.67
C VAL A 133 -9.36 -0.32 -10.55
N ASP A 134 -10.13 0.69 -10.97
CA ASP A 134 -9.63 1.82 -11.77
C ASP A 134 -8.57 2.64 -11.02
N HIS A 135 -8.74 2.79 -9.69
CA HIS A 135 -7.76 3.49 -8.86
C HIS A 135 -6.44 2.73 -8.72
N VAL A 136 -6.49 1.41 -8.52
CA VAL A 136 -5.29 0.57 -8.47
C VAL A 136 -4.58 0.56 -9.82
N GLU A 137 -5.30 0.46 -10.94
CA GLU A 137 -4.76 0.59 -12.30
C GLU A 137 -4.08 1.95 -12.51
N TYR A 138 -4.68 3.03 -12.00
CA TYR A 138 -4.07 4.36 -12.02
C TYR A 138 -2.78 4.44 -11.19
N ILE A 139 -2.79 4.00 -9.92
CA ILE A 139 -1.60 4.04 -9.06
C ILE A 139 -0.45 3.30 -9.76
N SER A 140 -0.76 2.12 -10.28
CA SER A 140 0.18 1.24 -11.00
C SER A 140 0.83 1.95 -12.19
N SER A 141 0.01 2.52 -13.09
CA SER A 141 0.51 3.24 -14.26
C SER A 141 1.25 4.52 -13.89
N ARG A 142 0.79 5.24 -12.86
CA ARG A 142 1.39 6.50 -12.39
C ARG A 142 2.83 6.32 -11.91
N VAL A 143 3.14 5.16 -11.32
CA VAL A 143 4.49 4.82 -10.83
C VAL A 143 5.32 3.99 -11.82
N GLY A 144 4.88 3.95 -13.08
CA GLY A 144 5.68 3.48 -14.21
C GLY A 144 5.52 2.00 -14.56
N TRP A 145 4.55 1.29 -13.98
CA TRP A 145 4.25 -0.08 -14.40
C TRP A 145 3.55 -0.09 -15.75
N LYS A 146 3.96 -1.01 -16.63
CA LYS A 146 3.13 -1.46 -17.75
C LYS A 146 2.04 -2.37 -17.17
N VAL A 147 0.84 -1.82 -17.07
CA VAL A 147 -0.27 -2.47 -16.37
C VAL A 147 -1.01 -3.41 -17.30
N GLU A 148 -1.19 -4.64 -16.86
CA GLU A 148 -2.11 -5.61 -17.45
C GLU A 148 -3.27 -5.87 -16.48
N LYS A 149 -4.44 -6.19 -17.05
CA LYS A 149 -5.64 -6.50 -16.27
C LYS A 149 -6.26 -7.77 -16.79
N GLU A 150 -6.40 -8.75 -15.91
CA GLU A 150 -6.97 -10.07 -16.21
C GLU A 150 -8.24 -10.32 -15.40
N MET A 151 -9.25 -10.95 -16.01
CA MET A 151 -10.50 -11.29 -15.34
C MET A 151 -10.47 -12.76 -14.90
N LEU A 152 -10.23 -12.98 -13.61
CA LEU A 152 -10.08 -14.31 -13.04
C LEU A 152 -11.41 -15.09 -13.05
N ARG A 153 -11.31 -16.40 -13.29
CA ARG A 153 -12.42 -17.36 -13.19
C ARG A 153 -12.62 -17.82 -11.74
N ILE A 154 -12.96 -16.88 -10.85
CA ILE A 154 -13.24 -17.16 -9.43
C ILE A 154 -14.71 -16.85 -9.09
N PRO A 155 -15.31 -17.53 -8.09
CA PRO A 155 -16.68 -17.30 -7.66
C PRO A 155 -16.78 -16.04 -6.77
N SER A 156 -16.41 -14.88 -7.32
CA SER A 156 -16.47 -13.59 -6.64
C SER A 156 -16.73 -12.48 -7.66
N THR A 157 -17.49 -11.45 -7.27
CA THR A 157 -17.63 -10.23 -8.06
C THR A 157 -16.35 -9.38 -8.05
N ARG A 158 -15.39 -9.73 -7.19
CA ARG A 158 -14.06 -9.11 -7.07
C ARG A 158 -13.01 -9.97 -7.76
N ASN A 159 -13.11 -10.06 -9.08
CA ASN A 159 -12.32 -11.00 -9.89
C ASN A 159 -11.37 -10.33 -10.89
N ALA A 160 -11.12 -9.03 -10.77
CA ALA A 160 -10.13 -8.37 -11.60
C ALA A 160 -8.75 -8.49 -10.92
N ALA A 161 -7.76 -8.98 -11.65
CA ALA A 161 -6.36 -8.96 -11.25
C ALA A 161 -5.65 -7.82 -11.98
N ILE A 162 -4.94 -6.98 -11.23
CA ILE A 162 -4.06 -5.93 -11.78
C ILE A 162 -2.62 -6.43 -11.65
N ILE A 163 -1.91 -6.45 -12.78
CA ILE A 163 -0.60 -7.08 -12.93
C ILE A 163 0.39 -6.04 -13.43
N GLY A 164 1.55 -5.96 -12.78
CA GLY A 164 2.68 -5.14 -13.22
C GLY A 164 3.95 -5.97 -13.20
N VAL A 165 4.54 -6.23 -14.37
CA VAL A 165 5.79 -7.00 -14.51
C VAL A 165 6.92 -6.12 -15.02
N GLU A 166 6.64 -5.27 -16.00
CA GLU A 166 7.63 -4.38 -16.60
C GLU A 166 7.56 -2.98 -15.98
N ASN A 167 8.68 -2.50 -15.43
CA ASN A 167 8.88 -1.12 -15.00
C ASN A 167 10.34 -0.70 -15.27
N ALA A 168 10.52 0.22 -16.22
CA ALA A 168 11.86 0.66 -16.63
C ALA A 168 12.65 1.38 -15.51
N THR A 169 11.96 1.86 -14.48
CA THR A 169 12.55 2.63 -13.38
C THR A 169 12.80 1.81 -12.11
N LEU A 170 12.56 0.49 -12.14
CA LEU A 170 12.62 -0.38 -10.96
C LEU A 170 13.98 -0.36 -10.24
N LYS A 171 15.08 -0.20 -10.97
CA LYS A 171 16.43 -0.07 -10.38
C LYS A 171 16.61 1.14 -9.46
N HIS A 172 15.72 2.13 -9.56
CA HIS A 172 15.75 3.37 -8.79
C HIS A 172 14.51 3.52 -7.91
N PHE A 173 13.76 2.44 -7.66
CA PHE A 173 12.58 2.47 -6.83
C PHE A 173 12.95 2.66 -5.34
N PRO A 174 12.14 3.37 -4.52
CA PRO A 174 11.01 4.19 -4.93
C PRO A 174 11.44 5.45 -5.69
N THR A 175 10.75 5.74 -6.79
CA THR A 175 10.96 6.97 -7.58
C THR A 175 10.18 8.14 -6.98
N GLN A 176 10.46 9.37 -7.42
CA GLN A 176 9.69 10.55 -6.99
C GLN A 176 8.18 10.38 -7.23
N ALA A 177 7.79 9.71 -8.33
CA ALA A 177 6.38 9.45 -8.64
C ALA A 177 5.67 8.60 -7.57
N VAL A 178 6.40 7.76 -6.82
CA VAL A 178 5.85 6.99 -5.70
C VAL A 178 5.50 7.92 -4.54
N TYR A 179 6.40 8.84 -4.19
CA TYR A 179 6.18 9.84 -3.15
C TYR A 179 5.04 10.79 -3.54
N ASP A 180 5.04 11.28 -4.77
CA ASP A 180 4.00 12.17 -5.30
C ASP A 180 2.64 11.46 -5.26
N MET A 181 2.56 10.19 -5.67
CA MET A 181 1.32 9.41 -5.63
C MET A 181 0.77 9.27 -4.20
N ILE A 182 1.62 8.98 -3.20
CA ILE A 182 1.16 8.89 -1.81
C ILE A 182 0.65 10.26 -1.33
N TRP A 183 1.38 11.34 -1.63
CA TRP A 183 1.00 12.70 -1.23
C TRP A 183 -0.31 13.16 -1.87
N GLU A 184 -0.45 13.00 -3.19
CA GLU A 184 -1.63 13.37 -3.97
C GLU A 184 -2.89 12.62 -3.52
N ASP A 185 -2.75 11.37 -3.03
CA ASP A 185 -3.88 10.54 -2.57
C ASP A 185 -4.19 10.69 -1.07
N GLY A 186 -3.76 11.81 -0.47
CA GLY A 186 -4.09 12.19 0.91
C GLY A 186 -3.07 11.76 1.97
N GLY A 187 -1.92 11.20 1.55
CA GLY A 187 -0.85 10.78 2.45
C GLY A 187 -1.11 9.45 3.15
N ALA A 188 -0.12 9.04 3.95
CA ALA A 188 -0.13 7.78 4.71
C ALA A 188 -0.19 8.01 6.23
N GLU A 189 -0.61 9.21 6.66
CA GLU A 189 -0.68 9.55 8.08
C GLU A 189 -1.66 8.62 8.80
N GLY A 190 -1.25 8.09 9.95
CA GLY A 190 -2.04 7.12 10.71
C GLY A 190 -1.81 5.66 10.33
N TRP A 191 -1.16 5.34 9.21
CA TRP A 191 -0.88 3.96 8.81
C TRP A 191 -0.19 3.19 9.94
N ILE A 192 0.95 3.70 10.41
CA ILE A 192 1.75 3.03 11.46
C ILE A 192 0.94 2.88 12.74
N GLN A 193 0.21 3.90 13.18
CA GLN A 193 -0.61 3.81 14.39
C GLN A 193 -1.71 2.75 14.26
N ASN A 194 -2.38 2.69 13.12
CA ASN A 194 -3.41 1.69 12.81
C ASN A 194 -2.80 0.29 12.77
N THR A 195 -1.68 0.11 12.08
CA THR A 195 -0.94 -1.16 11.99
C THR A 195 -0.48 -1.65 13.36
N MET A 196 0.11 -0.79 14.19
CA MET A 196 0.55 -1.15 15.54
C MET A 196 -0.62 -1.48 16.48
N SER A 197 -1.82 -0.97 16.20
CA SER A 197 -3.02 -1.37 16.95
C SER A 197 -3.46 -2.82 16.66
N LEU A 198 -3.11 -3.39 15.50
CA LEU A 198 -3.46 -4.77 15.13
C LEU A 198 -2.68 -5.80 15.94
N LEU A 199 -1.40 -5.53 16.21
CA LEU A 199 -0.53 -6.37 17.05
C LEU A 199 -1.07 -6.55 18.49
N LYS A 200 -1.97 -5.68 18.94
CA LYS A 200 -2.54 -5.72 20.30
C LYS A 200 -3.75 -6.63 20.43
N ARG A 201 -4.34 -7.07 19.31
CA ARG A 201 -5.49 -7.99 19.36
C ARG A 201 -4.95 -9.42 19.44
N ASN A 202 -5.46 -10.20 20.40
CA ASN A 202 -5.18 -11.65 20.44
C ASN A 202 -5.44 -12.26 19.06
N PRO A 203 -4.60 -13.22 18.60
CA PRO A 203 -4.81 -13.89 17.33
C PRO A 203 -6.26 -14.40 17.26
N ARG A 204 -6.97 -14.06 16.18
CA ARG A 204 -8.27 -14.67 15.94
C ARG A 204 -7.99 -16.13 15.61
N ASN A 205 -8.42 -17.04 16.48
CA ASN A 205 -8.47 -18.46 16.15
C ASN A 205 -9.32 -18.61 14.89
N HIS A 206 -8.69 -19.02 13.80
CA HIS A 206 -9.35 -19.51 12.60
C HIS A 206 -9.53 -21.02 12.71
#